data_AF-A0A5C3P193-F1
#
_entry.id   AF-A0A5C3P193-F1
#
_cell.length_a   1.000
_cell.length_b   1.000
_cell.length_c   1.000
_cell.angle_alpha   90.00
_cell.angle_beta   90.00
_cell.angle_gamma   90.00
#
_symmetry.space_group_name_H-M   'P 1'
#
loop_
_entity.id
_entity.type
_entity.pdbx_description
1 polymer ?
#
loop_
_entity_poly.entity_id
_entity_poly.type
_entity_poly.pdbx_seq_one_letter_code
_entity_poly.pdbx_strand_id
1 'polypeptide(L)' 'YYQEVLGALASFPFYNTYVHLPPRDAPVPDYIKDNPKFFPYFENVLGAIDGTHIRCSPSATKRQLARDRK' A
#
# COMPACT_ATOMS: atom_id res chain seq x y z
N TYR A 1 -8.57 3.05 12.69
CA TYR A 1 -7.85 1.84 12.25
C TYR A 1 -7.02 2.10 11.00
N TYR A 2 -7.62 2.51 9.87
CA TYR A 2 -6.87 2.88 8.67
C TYR A 2 -5.73 3.88 8.95
N GLN A 3 -6.01 4.97 9.66
CA GLN A 3 -4.99 5.97 10.03
C GLN A 3 -3.89 5.40 10.94
N GLU A 4 -4.20 4.46 11.82
CA GLU A 4 -3.21 3.83 12.72
C GLU A 4 -2.29 2.91 11.92
N VAL A 5 -2.85 2.11 11.01
CA VAL A 5 -2.08 1.23 10.12
C VAL A 5 -1.23 2.06 9.16
N LEU A 6 -1.82 3.08 8.53
CA LEU A 6 -1.08 3.99 7.65
C LEU A 6 0.04 4.69 8.41
N GLY A 7 -0.22 5.16 9.63
CA GLY A 7 0.79 5.75 10.50
C GLY A 7 1.91 4.77 10.86
N ALA A 8 1.60 3.49 11.09
CA ALA A 8 2.60 2.46 11.33
C ALA A 8 3.46 2.19 10.08
N LEU A 9 2.84 2.06 8.91
CA LEU A 9 3.55 1.85 7.63
C LEU A 9 4.40 3.06 7.22
N ALA A 10 3.94 4.27 7.51
CA ALA A 10 4.67 5.51 7.25
C ALA A 10 5.69 5.85 8.36
N SER A 11 5.71 5.07 9.45
CA SER A 11 6.66 5.32 10.53
C SER A 11 8.09 5.13 10.05
N PHE A 12 9.00 5.99 10.53
CA PHE A 12 10.43 5.93 10.21
C PHE A 12 11.04 4.51 10.32
N PRO A 13 10.83 3.74 11.41
CA PRO A 13 11.42 2.41 11.51
C PRO A 13 10.87 1.43 10.48
N PHE A 14 9.58 1.50 10.14
CA PHE A 14 9.00 0.59 9.15
C PHE A 14 9.41 0.98 7.73
N TYR A 15 9.18 2.24 7.37
CA TYR A 15 9.39 2.73 6.01
C TYR A 15 10.84 2.53 5.57
N ASN A 16 11.80 2.96 6.40
CA ASN A 16 13.21 2.86 6.04
C ASN A 16 13.75 1.41 6.03
N THR A 17 13.12 0.50 6.77
CA THR A 17 13.57 -0.90 6.84
C THR A 17 13.02 -1.73 5.70
N TYR A 18 11.77 -1.47 5.28
CA TYR A 18 11.03 -2.38 4.40
C TYR A 18 10.65 -1.77 3.04
N VAL A 19 10.63 -0.44 2.90
CA VAL A 19 10.27 0.21 1.64
C VAL A 19 11.54 0.56 0.88
N HIS A 20 11.80 -0.20 -0.19
CA HIS A 20 12.91 0.05 -1.11
C HIS A 20 12.34 0.51 -2.45
N LEU A 21 12.53 1.79 -2.76
CA LEU A 21 12.14 2.34 -4.06
C LEU A 21 13.22 2.06 -5.11
N PRO A 22 12.82 1.82 -6.37
CA PRO A 22 13.78 1.71 -7.45
C PRO A 22 14.51 3.06 -7.68
N PRO A 23 15.71 3.03 -8.28
CA PRO A 23 16.38 4.23 -8.80
C PRO A 23 15.46 5.05 -9.72
N ARG A 24 15.68 6.38 -9.78
CA ARG A 24 14.85 7.30 -10.58
C ARG A 24 14.78 6.93 -12.07
N ASP A 25 15.85 6.35 -12.58
CA ASP A 25 16.07 5.95 -13.97
C ASP A 25 15.81 4.46 -14.23
N ALA A 26 15.35 3.72 -13.22
CA ALA A 26 15.01 2.32 -13.38
C ALA A 26 13.84 2.17 -14.38
N PRO A 27 13.93 1.23 -15.33
CA PRO A 27 12.82 0.97 -16.25
C PRO A 27 11.63 0.37 -15.50
N VAL A 28 10.42 0.66 -15.99
CA VAL A 28 9.21 -0.05 -15.56
C VAL A 28 9.40 -1.54 -15.86
N PRO A 29 9.19 -2.45 -14.88
CA PRO A 29 9.30 -3.88 -15.10
C PRO A 29 8.40 -4.37 -16.25
N ASP A 30 8.91 -5.31 -17.05
CA ASP A 30 8.21 -5.81 -18.25
C ASP A 30 6.81 -6.35 -17.93
N TYR A 31 6.62 -6.97 -16.76
CA TYR A 31 5.29 -7.47 -16.34
C TYR A 31 4.22 -6.36 -16.19
N ILE A 32 4.64 -5.14 -15.85
CA ILE A 32 3.77 -3.96 -15.82
C ILE A 32 3.65 -3.37 -17.22
N LYS A 33 4.80 -3.21 -17.88
CA LYS A 33 4.93 -2.56 -19.19
C LYS A 33 4.11 -3.25 -20.27
N ASP A 34 4.17 -4.58 -20.31
CA ASP A 34 3.55 -5.38 -21.36
C ASP A 34 2.09 -5.74 -21.05
N ASN A 35 1.60 -5.36 -19.87
CA ASN A 35 0.23 -5.63 -19.46
C ASN A 35 -0.64 -4.37 -19.59
N PRO A 36 -1.57 -4.30 -20.56
CA PRO A 36 -2.42 -3.12 -20.76
C PRO A 36 -3.38 -2.85 -19.60
N LYS A 37 -3.58 -3.81 -18.68
CA LYS A 37 -4.33 -3.58 -17.44
C LYS A 37 -3.53 -2.81 -16.40
N PHE A 38 -2.20 -2.77 -16.54
CA PHE A 38 -1.28 -2.16 -15.58
C PHE A 38 -0.60 -0.92 -16.16
N PHE A 39 -0.05 -1.01 -17.37
CA PHE A 39 0.81 0.03 -17.93
C PHE A 39 0.22 1.46 -17.91
N PRO A 40 -1.02 1.71 -18.40
CA PRO A 40 -1.55 3.09 -18.41
C PRO A 40 -1.77 3.66 -16.99
N TYR A 41 -1.81 2.82 -15.96
CA TYR A 41 -2.04 3.25 -14.57
C TYR A 41 -0.76 3.33 -13.74
N PHE A 42 0.27 2.55 -14.10
CA PHE A 42 1.51 2.42 -13.33
C PHE A 42 2.76 2.96 -14.01
N GLU A 43 2.69 3.46 -15.26
CA GLU A 43 3.87 3.94 -16.01
C GLU A 43 4.70 5.02 -15.29
N ASN A 44 4.07 5.83 -14.44
CA ASN A 44 4.72 6.92 -13.69
C ASN A 44 4.66 6.71 -12.17
N VAL A 45 4.33 5.50 -11.70
CA VAL A 45 4.15 5.21 -10.27
C VAL A 45 5.47 4.79 -9.64
N LEU A 46 5.89 5.51 -8.59
CA LEU A 46 7.09 5.17 -7.80
C LEU A 46 6.89 3.96 -6.89
N GLY A 47 5.64 3.75 -6.46
CA GLY A 47 5.22 2.62 -5.63
C GLY A 47 3.73 2.66 -5.39
N ALA A 48 3.10 1.49 -5.30
CA ALA A 48 1.68 1.34 -5.00
C ALA A 48 1.52 0.51 -3.72
N ILE A 49 0.65 0.98 -2.83
CA ILE A 49 0.22 0.22 -1.66
C ILE A 49 -1.24 -0.14 -1.93
N ASP A 50 -1.50 -1.40 -2.24
CA ASP A 50 -2.86 -1.92 -2.27
C ASP A 50 -3.31 -2.28 -0.85
N GLY A 51 -4.61 -2.16 -0.60
CA GLY A 51 -5.20 -2.42 0.71
C GLY A 51 -5.14 -3.90 1.03
N THR A 52 -4.27 -4.29 1.98
CA THR A 52 -4.30 -5.65 2.51
C THR A 52 -5.43 -5.81 3.54
N HIS A 53 -6.17 -6.91 3.46
CA HIS A 53 -7.10 -7.33 4.51
C HIS A 53 -6.32 -7.79 5.75
N ILE A 54 -6.08 -6.87 6.69
CA ILE A 54 -5.52 -7.24 8.00
C ILE A 54 -6.64 -7.86 8.83
N ARG A 55 -6.48 -9.12 9.28
CA ARG A 55 -7.39 -9.72 10.25
C ARG A 55 -7.35 -8.91 11.54
N CYS A 56 -8.39 -8.12 11.76
CA CYS A 56 -8.55 -7.28 12.94
C CYS A 56 -9.69 -7.85 13.80
N SER A 57 -9.44 -8.03 15.09
CA SER A 57 -10.46 -8.34 16.10
C SER A 57 -10.62 -7.14 17.03
N PRO A 58 -11.29 -6.05 16.57
CA PRO A 58 -11.41 -4.83 17.34
C PRO A 58 -12.27 -5.05 18.59
N SER A 59 -11.97 -4.29 19.66
CA SER A 59 -12.77 -4.31 20.89
C SER A 59 -14.23 -3.93 20.62
N ALA A 60 -15.13 -4.30 21.53
CA ALA A 60 -16.58 -4.06 21.38
C ALA A 60 -16.91 -2.61 20.94
N THR A 61 -16.27 -1.63 21.57
CA THR A 61 -16.45 -0.19 21.30
C THR A 61 -15.90 0.23 19.94
N LYS A 62 -14.87 -0.46 19.42
CA LYS A 62 -14.20 -0.13 18.15
C LYS A 62 -14.73 -0.92 16.96
N ARG A 63 -15.56 -1.96 17.18
CA ARG A 63 -16.13 -2.80 16.10
C ARG A 63 -16.87 -1.98 15.04
N GLN A 64 -17.61 -0.94 15.44
CA GLN A 64 -18.36 -0.14 14.47
C GLN A 64 -17.44 0.70 13.56
N LEU A 65 -16.32 1.21 14.09
CA LEU A 65 -15.31 1.97 13.35
C LEU A 65 -14.40 1.12 12.46
N ALA A 66 -14.39 -0.20 12.68
CA ALA A 66 -13.59 -1.15 11.90
C ALA A 66 -14.42 -1.86 10.82
N ARG A 67 -15.74 -1.66 10.82
CA ARG A 67 -16.65 -2.14 9.79
C ARG A 67 -16.84 -1.07 8.73
N ASP A 68 -15.76 -0.69 8.06
CA ASP A 68 -15.88 0.16 6.88
C ASP A 68 -16.08 -0.71 5.64
N ARG A 69 -17.35 -0.92 5.30
CA ARG A 69 -17.84 -1.18 3.94
C ARG A 69 -19.10 -0.36 3.74
N LYS A 70 -19.00 0.71 2.98
CA LYS A 70 -20.05 1.11 2.05
C LYS A 70 -19.48 0.99 0.65
#